data_AF-A0A6C0B7N8-F1
#
_entry.id   AF-A0A6C0B7N8-F1
#
_cell.length_a   1.000
_cell.length_b   1.000
_cell.length_c   1.000
_cell.angle_alpha   90.00
_cell.angle_beta   90.00
_cell.angle_gamma   90.00
#
_symmetry.space_group_name_H-M   'P 1'
#
loop_
_entity.id
_entity.type
_entity.pdbx_description
1 polymer ?
#
loop_
_entity_poly.entity_id
_entity_poly.type
_entity_poly.pdbx_seq_one_letter_code
_entity_poly.pdbx_strand_id
1 'polypeptide(L)'
;MYLRNISNFTNVSDYLPILNGALITDILVILLALSGYLKSLTLKTWYKSFGLSAVLADVFVIVIVVIVTRWLYSMFFKSYSLLSFIILAVSIQCAHDLLFGKLLDYIPTEKSQIFNTFKQYADEHSFRILFADAQMVVSTIIIGSLMASFDFNINIITFIIMLYHVPYLIYSF
;
A
#
# COMPACT_ATOMS: atom_id res chain seq x y z
N MET A 1 -18.51 -3.97 -15.37
CA MET A 1 -17.42 -3.03 -15.05
C MET A 1 -16.10 -3.71 -15.42
N TYR A 2 -15.23 -3.07 -16.21
CA TYR A 2 -14.01 -3.70 -16.73
C TYR A 2 -12.78 -3.05 -16.06
N LEU A 3 -11.81 -3.87 -15.65
CA LEU A 3 -10.56 -3.37 -15.05
C LEU A 3 -9.71 -2.69 -16.12
N ARG A 4 -9.40 -1.40 -15.94
CA ARG A 4 -8.58 -0.66 -16.89
C ARG A 4 -7.10 -1.02 -16.78
N ASN A 5 -6.39 -0.84 -17.89
CA ASN A 5 -4.94 -0.93 -17.91
C ASN A 5 -4.33 0.32 -17.26
N ILE A 6 -3.63 0.12 -16.13
CA ILE A 6 -2.88 1.16 -15.41
C ILE A 6 -1.36 1.01 -15.56
N SER A 7 -0.88 0.10 -16.41
CA SER A 7 0.55 -0.22 -16.55
C SER A 7 1.32 0.83 -17.34
N ASN A 8 0.64 1.70 -18.09
CA ASN A 8 1.30 2.68 -18.97
C ASN A 8 1.90 3.83 -18.15
N PHE A 9 3.22 3.84 -17.97
CA PHE A 9 3.93 4.86 -17.18
C PHE A 9 3.70 6.31 -17.65
N THR A 10 3.49 6.53 -18.95
CA THR A 10 3.30 7.89 -19.49
C THR A 10 1.89 8.43 -19.28
N ASN A 11 0.93 7.58 -18.92
CA ASN A 11 -0.44 8.01 -18.66
C ASN A 11 -0.57 8.62 -17.25
N VAL A 12 -0.53 9.94 -17.18
CA VAL A 12 -0.62 10.66 -15.89
C VAL A 12 -2.01 10.57 -15.25
N SER A 13 -3.05 10.24 -16.01
CA SER A 13 -4.41 10.16 -15.46
C SER A 13 -4.60 8.96 -14.50
N ASP A 14 -3.71 7.96 -14.54
CA ASP A 14 -3.82 6.76 -13.71
C ASP A 14 -3.29 6.96 -12.28
N TYR A 15 -2.54 8.04 -11.98
CA TYR A 15 -1.94 8.24 -10.66
C TYR A 15 -2.97 8.44 -9.55
N LEU A 16 -4.04 9.21 -9.80
CA LEU A 16 -5.11 9.42 -8.82
C LEU A 16 -5.92 8.13 -8.55
N PRO A 17 -6.32 7.35 -9.57
CA PRO A 17 -6.87 6.01 -9.37
C PRO A 17 -5.97 5.07 -8.56
N ILE A 18 -4.66 5.06 -8.82
CA ILE A 18 -3.69 4.24 -8.06
C ILE A 18 -3.63 4.69 -6.60
N LEU A 19 -3.58 6.00 -6.35
CA LEU A 19 -3.59 6.57 -5.01
C LEU A 19 -4.89 6.22 -4.27
N ASN A 20 -6.04 6.30 -4.94
CA ASN A 20 -7.31 5.84 -4.40
C ASN A 20 -7.29 4.34 -4.09
N GLY A 21 -6.73 3.52 -4.98
CA GLY A 21 -6.59 2.08 -4.75
C GLY A 21 -5.76 1.76 -3.51
N ALA A 22 -4.64 2.47 -3.31
CA ALA A 22 -3.79 2.32 -2.14
C ALA A 22 -4.51 2.77 -0.86
N LEU A 23 -5.16 3.94 -0.89
CA LEU A 23 -5.90 4.48 0.25
C LEU A 23 -7.08 3.60 0.67
N ILE A 24 -7.85 3.06 -0.29
CA ILE A 24 -8.93 2.11 0.00
C ILE A 24 -8.37 0.84 0.65
N THR A 25 -7.27 0.32 0.09
CA THR A 25 -6.62 -0.88 0.62
C THR A 25 -6.16 -0.66 2.06
N ASP A 26 -5.50 0.46 2.35
CA ASP A 26 -5.05 0.79 3.70
C ASP A 26 -6.22 1.00 4.67
N ILE A 27 -7.30 1.68 4.25
CA ILE A 27 -8.54 1.81 5.05
C ILE A 27 -9.11 0.44 5.45
N LEU A 28 -9.10 -0.54 4.53
CA LEU A 28 -9.55 -1.91 4.84
C LEU A 28 -8.62 -2.57 5.86
N VAL A 29 -7.30 -2.38 5.74
CA VAL A 29 -6.33 -2.92 6.71
C VAL A 29 -6.50 -2.28 8.08
N ILE A 30 -6.67 -0.96 8.16
CA ILE A 30 -6.96 -0.24 9.41
C ILE A 30 -8.22 -0.78 10.08
N LEU A 31 -9.30 -0.94 9.31
CA LEU A 31 -10.55 -1.51 9.82
C LEU A 31 -10.34 -2.91 10.40
N LEU A 32 -9.64 -3.79 9.69
CA LEU A 32 -9.38 -5.16 10.14
C LEU A 32 -8.42 -5.19 11.34
N ALA A 33 -7.43 -4.30 11.40
CA ALA A 33 -6.48 -4.18 12.49
C ALA A 33 -7.14 -3.64 13.77
N LEU A 34 -7.87 -2.54 13.66
CA LEU A 34 -8.44 -1.84 14.81
C LEU A 34 -9.71 -2.54 15.36
N SER A 35 -10.48 -3.22 14.51
CA SER A 35 -11.61 -4.06 14.97
C SER A 35 -11.17 -5.36 15.66
N GLY A 36 -9.87 -5.69 15.64
CA GLY A 36 -9.32 -6.88 16.26
C GLY A 36 -9.43 -8.15 15.41
N TYR A 37 -9.83 -8.04 14.14
CA TYR A 37 -9.83 -9.18 13.22
C TYR A 37 -8.40 -9.63 12.88
N LEU A 38 -7.48 -8.67 12.65
CA LEU A 38 -6.05 -8.96 12.59
C LEU A 38 -5.48 -8.98 14.00
N LYS A 39 -5.00 -10.14 14.42
CA LYS A 39 -4.33 -10.33 15.72
C LYS A 39 -2.88 -9.84 15.65
N SER A 40 -2.69 -8.52 15.52
CA SER A 40 -1.37 -7.89 15.64
C SER A 40 -1.39 -6.71 16.62
N LEU A 41 -0.62 -6.84 17.69
CA LEU A 41 -0.46 -5.74 18.66
C LEU A 41 0.38 -4.62 18.07
N THR A 42 1.39 -4.95 17.26
CA THR A 42 2.26 -3.95 16.65
C THR A 42 1.52 -3.14 15.60
N LEU A 43 0.68 -3.76 14.76
CA LEU A 43 -0.12 -3.05 13.76
C LEU A 43 -1.18 -2.14 14.41
N LYS A 44 -1.79 -2.59 15.52
CA LYS A 44 -2.69 -1.72 16.29
C LYS A 44 -1.93 -0.52 16.88
N THR A 45 -0.74 -0.76 17.41
CA THR A 45 0.15 0.29 17.95
C THR A 45 0.59 1.25 16.84
N TRP A 46 0.91 0.74 15.65
CA TRP A 46 1.29 1.53 14.48
C TRP A 46 0.26 2.62 14.17
N TYR A 47 -0.99 2.23 13.96
CA TYR A 47 -2.06 3.19 13.67
C TYR A 47 -2.43 4.08 14.86
N LYS A 48 -2.36 3.57 16.09
CA LYS A 48 -2.70 4.36 17.29
C LYS A 48 -1.63 5.38 17.68
N SER A 49 -0.36 5.05 17.51
CA SER A 49 0.77 5.90 17.90
C SER A 49 1.15 6.90 16.82
N PHE A 50 1.11 6.51 15.54
CA PHE A 50 1.53 7.38 14.43
C PHE A 50 0.37 8.02 13.68
N GLY A 51 -0.87 7.54 13.87
CA GLY A 51 -2.07 8.14 13.32
C GLY A 51 -2.00 8.32 11.80
N LEU A 52 -2.23 9.55 11.33
CA LEU A 52 -2.14 9.87 9.90
C LEU A 52 -0.75 9.62 9.30
N SER A 53 0.32 9.71 10.09
CA SER A 53 1.67 9.44 9.58
C SER A 53 1.86 7.97 9.18
N ALA A 54 1.22 7.03 9.89
CA ALA A 54 1.20 5.62 9.52
C ALA A 54 0.50 5.42 8.17
N VAL A 55 -0.70 5.98 8.02
CA VAL A 55 -1.48 5.95 6.76
C VAL A 55 -0.67 6.48 5.59
N LEU A 56 -0.02 7.63 5.76
CA LEU A 56 0.79 8.23 4.70
C LEU A 56 1.96 7.30 4.33
N ALA A 57 2.64 6.71 5.30
CA ALA A 57 3.73 5.77 5.02
C ALA A 57 3.24 4.55 4.23
N ASP A 58 2.16 3.92 4.67
CA ASP A 58 1.61 2.68 4.08
C ASP A 58 1.04 2.93 2.67
N VAL A 59 0.32 4.04 2.49
CA VAL A 59 -0.22 4.42 1.18
C VAL A 59 0.90 4.78 0.20
N PHE A 60 1.86 5.61 0.60
CA PHE A 60 2.90 6.08 -0.32
C PHE A 60 3.90 4.99 -0.68
N VAL A 61 4.24 4.07 0.22
CA VAL A 61 5.17 2.97 -0.13
C VAL A 61 4.56 2.08 -1.21
N ILE A 62 3.26 1.76 -1.12
CA ILE A 62 2.56 0.98 -2.14
C ILE A 62 2.48 1.75 -3.47
N VAL A 63 2.16 3.06 -3.42
CA VAL A 63 2.13 3.90 -4.62
C VAL A 63 3.51 3.92 -5.29
N ILE A 64 4.60 4.08 -4.54
CA ILE A 64 5.97 4.04 -5.07
C ILE A 64 6.25 2.70 -5.75
N VAL A 65 5.92 1.57 -5.13
CA VAL A 65 6.05 0.24 -5.73
C VAL A 65 5.31 0.17 -7.07
N VAL A 66 4.06 0.63 -7.13
CA VAL A 66 3.27 0.60 -8.37
C VAL A 66 3.87 1.52 -9.44
N ILE A 67 4.39 2.69 -9.08
CA ILE A 67 5.07 3.60 -10.02
C ILE A 67 6.32 2.95 -10.62
N VAL A 68 7.17 2.36 -9.78
CA VAL A 68 8.36 1.61 -10.23
C VAL A 68 7.94 0.43 -11.10
N THR A 69 6.85 -0.26 -10.76
CA THR A 69 6.28 -1.34 -11.57
C THR A 69 5.88 -0.84 -12.95
N ARG A 70 5.17 0.28 -13.07
CA ARG A 70 4.75 0.86 -14.36
C ARG A 70 5.97 1.16 -15.25
N TRP A 71 7.00 1.76 -14.65
CA TRP A 71 8.25 2.06 -15.34
C TRP A 71 8.93 0.78 -15.85
N LEU A 72 9.16 -0.21 -14.99
CA LEU A 72 9.79 -1.48 -15.40
C LEU A 72 8.93 -2.30 -16.35
N TYR A 73 7.61 -2.31 -16.17
CA TYR A 73 6.69 -3.07 -17.02
C TYR A 73 6.80 -2.63 -18.48
N SER A 74 6.94 -1.31 -18.71
CA SER A 74 7.13 -0.75 -20.05
C SER A 74 8.43 -1.18 -20.74
N MET A 75 9.42 -1.67 -19.98
CA MET A 75 10.69 -2.17 -20.51
C MET A 75 10.65 -3.65 -20.87
N PHE A 76 9.95 -4.46 -20.08
CA PHE A 76 9.95 -5.93 -20.22
C PHE A 76 8.76 -6.48 -21.01
N PHE A 77 7.61 -5.79 -21.03
CA PHE A 77 6.37 -6.33 -21.59
C PHE A 77 5.85 -5.47 -22.74
N LYS A 78 5.61 -6.11 -23.89
CA LYS A 78 5.09 -5.44 -25.10
C LYS A 78 3.56 -5.34 -25.14
N SER A 79 2.87 -6.21 -24.41
CA SER A 79 1.41 -6.25 -24.32
C SER A 79 0.96 -6.25 -22.87
N TYR A 80 -0.19 -5.63 -22.61
CA TYR A 80 -0.74 -5.60 -21.26
C TYR A 80 -1.31 -6.96 -20.85
N SER A 81 -0.93 -7.40 -19.65
CA SER A 81 -1.54 -8.51 -18.94
C SER A 81 -1.60 -8.13 -17.47
N LEU A 82 -2.81 -8.09 -16.90
CA LEU A 82 -3.02 -7.77 -15.49
C LEU A 82 -2.22 -8.71 -14.58
N LEU A 83 -2.21 -10.01 -14.90
CA LEU A 83 -1.46 -11.00 -14.14
C LEU A 83 0.05 -10.74 -14.18
N SER A 84 0.61 -10.43 -15.36
CA SER A 84 2.04 -10.12 -15.49
C SER A 84 2.41 -8.85 -14.71
N PHE A 85 1.53 -7.84 -14.74
CA PHE A 85 1.72 -6.60 -13.99
C PHE A 85 1.71 -6.84 -12.47
N ILE A 86 0.76 -7.65 -11.98
CA ILE A 86 0.69 -8.04 -10.56
C ILE A 86 1.94 -8.82 -10.14
N ILE A 87 2.36 -9.82 -10.91
CA ILE A 87 3.56 -10.62 -10.59
C ILE A 87 4.80 -9.74 -10.51
N LEU A 88 4.96 -8.80 -11.45
CA LEU A 88 6.06 -7.85 -11.42
C LEU A 88 5.99 -6.94 -10.18
N ALA A 89 4.81 -6.41 -9.84
CA ALA A 89 4.63 -5.54 -8.69
C ALA A 89 4.95 -6.23 -7.36
N VAL A 90 4.44 -7.45 -7.17
CA VAL A 90 4.74 -8.27 -5.98
C VAL A 90 6.23 -8.58 -5.91
N SER A 91 6.88 -8.88 -7.04
CA SER A 91 8.33 -9.10 -7.06
C SER A 91 9.11 -7.86 -6.62
N ILE A 92 8.70 -6.66 -7.06
CA ILE A 92 9.31 -5.39 -6.67
C ILE A 92 9.06 -5.09 -5.18
N GLN A 93 7.84 -5.29 -4.68
CA GLN A 93 7.52 -5.12 -3.26
C GLN A 93 8.33 -6.10 -2.39
N CYS A 94 8.41 -7.38 -2.76
CA CYS A 94 9.23 -8.34 -2.02
C CYS A 94 10.71 -7.91 -1.99
N ALA A 95 11.24 -7.41 -3.10
CA ALA A 95 12.62 -6.89 -3.13
C ALA A 95 12.79 -5.66 -2.23
N HIS A 96 11.83 -4.73 -2.26
CA HIS A 96 11.79 -3.56 -1.38
C HIS A 96 11.80 -3.98 0.10
N ASP A 97 10.94 -4.90 0.51
CA ASP A 97 10.79 -5.28 1.92
C ASP A 97 11.99 -6.05 2.44
N LEU A 98 12.61 -6.89 1.61
CA LEU A 98 13.86 -7.57 1.98
C LEU A 98 15.02 -6.57 2.13
N LEU A 99 15.08 -5.54 1.29
CA LEU A 99 16.08 -4.47 1.43
C LEU A 99 15.79 -3.60 2.66
N PHE A 100 14.51 -3.30 2.93
CA PHE A 100 14.09 -2.56 4.11
C PHE A 100 14.38 -3.33 5.40
N GLY A 101 14.10 -4.64 5.42
CA GLY A 101 14.44 -5.52 6.55
C GLY A 101 15.95 -5.50 6.84
N LYS A 102 16.79 -5.59 5.81
CA LYS A 102 18.25 -5.42 5.98
C LYS A 102 18.62 -4.04 6.51
N LEU A 103 17.95 -2.98 6.07
CA LEU A 103 18.18 -1.63 6.57
C LEU A 103 17.84 -1.52 8.07
N LEU A 104 16.77 -2.18 8.54
CA LEU A 104 16.39 -2.20 9.96
C LEU A 104 17.52 -2.74 10.85
N ASP A 105 18.26 -3.75 10.39
CA ASP A 105 19.38 -4.34 11.15
C ASP A 105 20.51 -3.34 11.40
N TYR A 106 20.74 -2.40 10.49
CA TYR A 106 21.80 -1.39 10.61
C TYR A 106 21.42 -0.18 11.46
N ILE A 107 20.13 0.05 11.70
CA ILE A 107 19.66 1.20 12.47
C ILE A 107 19.63 0.82 13.95
N PRO A 108 20.40 1.48 14.83
CA PRO A 108 20.35 1.19 16.26
C PRO A 108 18.94 1.41 16.82
N THR A 109 18.51 0.48 17.67
CA THR A 109 17.27 0.64 18.45
C THR A 109 17.34 1.93 19.26
N GLU A 110 16.19 2.55 19.52
CA GLU A 110 16.02 3.81 20.29
C GLU A 110 16.29 5.12 19.52
N LYS A 111 16.89 5.07 18.33
CA LYS A 111 17.09 6.30 17.52
C LYS A 111 15.82 6.80 16.85
N SER A 112 14.84 5.93 16.60
CA SER A 112 13.60 6.28 15.91
C SER A 112 12.46 5.35 16.34
N GLN A 113 11.35 5.94 16.77
CA GLN A 113 10.15 5.19 17.15
C GLN A 113 9.57 4.41 15.98
N ILE A 114 9.63 4.96 14.76
CA ILE A 114 9.15 4.28 13.54
C ILE A 114 9.97 3.01 13.30
N PHE A 115 11.30 3.12 13.27
CA PHE A 115 12.16 1.96 13.02
C PHE A 115 12.05 0.92 14.13
N ASN A 116 11.92 1.34 15.39
CA ASN A 116 11.68 0.42 16.50
C ASN A 116 10.36 -0.36 16.32
N THR A 117 9.30 0.31 15.85
CA THR A 117 8.01 -0.33 15.60
C THR A 117 8.09 -1.34 14.45
N PHE A 118 8.81 -1.02 13.37
CA PHE A 118 9.05 -1.97 12.29
C PHE A 118 9.85 -3.20 12.72
N LYS A 119 10.84 -3.04 13.60
CA LYS A 119 11.56 -4.17 14.19
C LYS A 119 10.65 -5.08 15.00
N GLN A 120 9.82 -4.49 15.87
CA GLN A 120 8.82 -5.25 16.64
C GLN A 120 7.84 -5.98 15.73
N TYR A 121 7.45 -5.34 14.62
CA TYR A 121 6.54 -5.95 13.65
C TYR A 121 7.19 -7.16 12.98
N ALA A 122 8.46 -7.03 12.57
CA ALA A 122 9.26 -8.12 12.01
C ALA A 122 9.40 -9.30 12.99
N ASP A 123 9.62 -9.02 14.27
CA ASP A 123 9.69 -10.05 15.32
C ASP A 123 8.33 -10.74 15.55
N GLU A 124 7.22 -10.01 15.46
CA GLU A 124 5.86 -10.53 15.68
C GLU A 124 5.39 -11.45 14.55
N HIS A 125 5.62 -11.09 13.30
CA HIS A 125 5.00 -11.76 12.13
C HIS A 125 6.01 -12.40 11.16
N SER A 126 7.30 -12.12 11.30
CA SER A 126 8.38 -12.70 10.48
C SER A 126 8.03 -12.70 8.98
N PHE A 127 8.10 -13.86 8.31
CA PHE A 127 7.81 -13.99 6.88
C PHE A 127 6.35 -13.73 6.48
N ARG A 128 5.40 -13.72 7.43
CA ARG A 128 3.97 -13.46 7.12
C ARG A 128 3.73 -12.04 6.65
N ILE A 129 4.62 -11.11 7.00
CA ILE A 129 4.56 -9.70 6.58
C ILE A 129 4.61 -9.60 5.05
N LEU A 130 5.54 -10.32 4.42
CA LEU A 130 5.71 -10.30 2.97
C LEU A 130 4.44 -10.73 2.23
N PHE A 131 3.69 -11.69 2.78
CA PHE A 131 2.41 -12.11 2.21
C PHE A 131 1.31 -11.06 2.39
N ALA A 132 1.22 -10.44 3.57
CA ALA A 132 0.25 -9.38 3.84
C ALA A 132 0.50 -8.18 2.91
N ASP A 133 1.75 -7.76 2.77
CA ASP A 133 2.13 -6.62 1.93
C ASP A 133 1.91 -6.93 0.44
N ALA A 134 2.18 -8.17 0.00
CA ALA A 134 1.83 -8.62 -1.34
C ALA A 134 0.30 -8.56 -1.59
N GLN A 135 -0.52 -8.94 -0.61
CA GLN A 135 -1.99 -8.82 -0.73
C GLN A 135 -2.43 -7.35 -0.83
N MET A 136 -1.77 -6.43 -0.11
CA MET A 136 -2.05 -5.00 -0.19
C MET A 136 -1.70 -4.44 -1.58
N VAL A 137 -0.54 -4.83 -2.15
CA VAL A 137 -0.16 -4.42 -3.52
C VAL A 137 -1.14 -4.97 -4.56
N VAL A 138 -1.51 -6.25 -4.46
CA VAL A 138 -2.50 -6.87 -5.36
C VAL A 138 -3.84 -6.14 -5.29
N SER A 139 -4.32 -5.88 -4.06
CA SER A 139 -5.58 -5.17 -3.83
C SER A 139 -5.53 -3.75 -4.41
N THR A 140 -4.43 -3.05 -4.22
CA THR A 140 -4.21 -1.70 -4.77
C THR A 140 -4.26 -1.69 -6.29
N ILE A 141 -3.65 -2.67 -6.95
CA ILE A 141 -3.66 -2.76 -8.42
C ILE A 141 -5.08 -3.03 -8.92
N ILE A 142 -5.81 -3.97 -8.29
CA ILE A 142 -7.17 -4.32 -8.69
C ILE A 142 -8.11 -3.13 -8.47
N ILE A 143 -8.09 -2.53 -7.28
CA ILE A 143 -8.94 -1.38 -6.94
C ILE A 143 -8.52 -0.15 -7.75
N GLY A 144 -7.24 0.10 -7.96
CA GLY A 144 -6.76 1.19 -8.81
C GLY A 144 -7.20 1.03 -10.27
N SER A 145 -7.15 -0.19 -10.80
CA SER A 145 -7.66 -0.50 -12.15
C SER A 145 -9.17 -0.33 -12.26
N LEU A 146 -9.90 -0.60 -11.17
CA LEU A 146 -11.33 -0.35 -11.05
C LEU A 146 -11.61 1.16 -11.00
N MET A 147 -10.86 1.90 -10.19
CA MET A 147 -10.98 3.35 -10.02
C MET A 147 -10.67 4.11 -11.32
N ALA A 148 -9.74 3.59 -12.13
CA ALA A 148 -9.40 4.16 -13.42
C ALA A 148 -10.53 4.05 -14.46
N SER A 149 -11.55 3.21 -14.22
CA SER A 149 -12.74 3.13 -15.07
C SER A 149 -13.74 4.27 -14.83
N PHE A 150 -13.65 4.97 -13.69
CA PHE A 150 -14.43 6.15 -13.40
C PHE A 150 -13.78 7.43 -13.93
N ASP A 151 -14.55 8.50 -14.05
CA ASP A 151 -14.02 9.80 -14.44
C ASP A 151 -13.19 10.46 -13.33
N PHE A 152 -12.53 11.56 -13.70
CA PHE A 152 -11.64 12.30 -12.82
C PHE A 152 -12.37 12.92 -11.61
N ASN A 153 -13.59 13.41 -11.80
CA ASN A 153 -14.36 14.04 -10.74
C ASN A 153 -14.78 13.02 -9.68
N ILE A 154 -15.24 11.83 -10.12
CA ILE A 154 -15.53 10.73 -9.21
C ILE A 154 -14.28 10.37 -8.41
N ASN A 155 -13.12 10.22 -9.06
CA ASN A 155 -11.87 9.92 -8.37
C ASN A 155 -11.48 10.98 -7.32
N ILE A 156 -11.65 12.27 -7.63
CA ILE A 156 -11.40 13.36 -6.65
C ILE A 156 -12.37 13.27 -5.49
N ILE A 157 -13.67 13.12 -5.76
CA ILE A 157 -14.70 13.06 -4.72
C ILE A 157 -14.45 11.87 -3.80
N THR A 158 -14.17 10.69 -4.36
CA THR A 158 -13.80 9.50 -3.59
C THR A 158 -12.56 9.76 -2.74
N PHE A 159 -11.50 10.35 -3.30
CA PHE A 159 -10.27 10.66 -2.56
C PHE A 159 -10.54 11.55 -1.35
N ILE A 160 -11.26 12.66 -1.55
CA ILE A 160 -11.59 13.63 -0.50
C ILE A 160 -12.44 12.97 0.59
N ILE A 161 -13.48 12.22 0.22
CA ILE A 161 -14.35 11.53 1.19
C ILE A 161 -13.53 10.54 2.01
N MET A 162 -12.70 9.71 1.37
CA MET A 162 -11.91 8.71 2.08
C MET A 162 -10.92 9.36 3.02
N LEU A 163 -10.14 10.34 2.55
CA LEU A 163 -9.15 11.03 3.35
C LEU A 163 -9.79 11.75 4.55
N TYR A 164 -10.98 12.33 4.38
CA TYR A 164 -11.74 12.94 5.47
C TYR A 164 -12.14 11.93 6.55
N HIS A 165 -12.45 10.68 6.19
CA HIS A 165 -12.88 9.64 7.15
C HIS A 165 -11.72 8.94 7.86
N VAL A 166 -10.50 8.95 7.30
CA VAL A 166 -9.33 8.28 7.89
C VAL A 166 -9.07 8.69 9.35
N PRO A 167 -9.03 9.98 9.73
CA PRO A 167 -8.86 10.36 11.13
C PRO A 167 -9.93 9.75 12.04
N TYR A 168 -11.20 9.81 11.63
CA TYR A 168 -12.29 9.23 12.42
C TYR A 168 -12.12 7.73 12.60
N LEU A 169 -11.73 7.00 11.54
CA LEU A 169 -11.41 5.58 11.64
C LEU A 169 -10.33 5.29 12.66
N ILE A 170 -9.20 6.01 12.62
CA ILE A 170 -8.08 5.80 13.53
C ILE A 170 -8.49 6.02 14.99
N TYR A 171 -9.30 7.05 15.26
CA TYR A 171 -9.65 7.47 16.62
C TYR A 171 -10.95 6.85 17.18
N SER A 172 -11.66 5.99 16.43
CA SER A 172 -12.96 5.43 16.86
C SER A 172 -12.92 4.04 17.51
N PHE A 173 -11.77 3.34 17.49
CA PHE A 173 -11.61 1.97 18.04
C PHE A 173 -10.73 1.88 19.28
#